data_AF-A0A8K0CKQ1-F1
#
_entry.id   AF-A0A8K0CKQ1-F1
#
_cell.length_a   1.000
_cell.length_b   1.000
_cell.length_c   1.000
_cell.angle_alpha   90.00
_cell.angle_beta   90.00
_cell.angle_gamma   90.00
#
_symmetry.space_group_name_H-M   'P 1'
#
loop_
_entity.id
_entity.type
_entity.pdbx_description
1 polymer ?
#
loop_
_entity_poly.entity_id
_entity_poly.type
_entity_poly.pdbx_seq_one_letter_code
_entity_poly.pdbx_strand_id
1 'polypeptide(L)'
;MTTNTAENYNSVLEKFISGKRINFSKTGNYEMRYHGAATSLNSGGNFHAAVHEAITKKLYYDKDRYKAKQKTTTKFIDADEDYGPNLQMSEIDEEELEDLKEKFMQKLNKTADEIMSISQLTLQQNNPAVWFEERRKRITASSFGKVYKMKRTTNPKNTIKYLINGFNSIKATN
;
A
#
# COMPACT_ATOMS: atom_id res chain seq x y z
N MET A 1 8.56 -20.27 -4.41
CA MET A 1 7.73 -19.59 -5.43
C MET A 1 6.56 -18.96 -4.71
N THR A 2 6.39 -17.64 -4.74
CA THR A 2 5.28 -16.97 -4.07
C THR A 2 4.01 -17.16 -4.89
N THR A 3 2.91 -17.58 -4.26
CA THR A 3 1.59 -17.79 -4.90
C THR A 3 0.86 -16.47 -5.20
N ASN A 4 1.53 -15.33 -4.99
CA ASN A 4 0.96 -14.01 -5.18
C ASN A 4 1.29 -13.50 -6.58
N THR A 5 0.30 -13.55 -7.47
CA THR A 5 0.41 -13.11 -8.86
C THR A 5 0.89 -11.65 -8.97
N ALA A 6 0.57 -10.80 -7.99
CA ALA A 6 1.00 -9.40 -7.97
C ALA A 6 2.50 -9.25 -7.65
N GLU A 7 3.04 -10.07 -6.74
CA GLU A 7 4.48 -10.08 -6.43
C GLU A 7 5.29 -10.66 -7.58
N ASN A 8 4.77 -11.70 -8.24
CA ASN A 8 5.43 -12.27 -9.41
C ASN A 8 5.40 -11.29 -10.61
N TYR A 9 4.32 -10.53 -10.77
CA TYR A 9 4.24 -9.47 -11.77
C TYR A 9 5.19 -8.30 -11.45
N ASN A 10 5.24 -7.85 -10.19
CA ASN A 10 6.12 -6.78 -9.76
C ASN A 10 7.60 -7.17 -9.88
N SER A 11 7.98 -8.42 -9.55
CA SER A 11 9.37 -8.88 -9.71
C SER A 11 9.81 -8.92 -11.18
N VAL A 12 8.91 -9.32 -12.09
CA VAL A 12 9.16 -9.27 -13.53
C VAL A 12 9.27 -7.82 -14.01
N LEU A 13 8.36 -6.94 -13.60
CA LEU A 13 8.42 -5.50 -13.92
C LEU A 13 9.71 -4.85 -13.42
N GLU A 14 10.11 -5.14 -12.19
CA GLU A 14 11.33 -4.63 -11.59
C GLU A 14 12.57 -5.11 -12.35
N LYS A 15 12.61 -6.35 -12.84
CA LYS A 15 13.71 -6.84 -13.68
C LYS A 15 13.87 -6.01 -14.97
N PHE A 16 12.76 -5.59 -15.59
CA PHE A 16 12.78 -4.74 -16.79
C PHE A 16 13.09 -3.27 -16.49
N ILE A 17 12.56 -2.71 -15.40
CA ILE A 17 12.80 -1.31 -15.00
C ILE A 17 14.23 -1.15 -14.44
N SER A 18 14.69 -2.08 -13.61
CA SER A 18 16.07 -2.11 -13.11
C SER A 18 17.06 -2.35 -14.24
N GLY A 19 16.73 -3.15 -15.26
CA GLY A 19 17.53 -3.27 -16.48
C GLY A 19 17.75 -1.93 -17.19
N LYS A 20 16.73 -1.05 -17.22
CA LYS A 20 16.85 0.31 -17.77
C LYS A 20 17.75 1.23 -16.92
N ARG A 21 17.73 1.08 -15.59
CA ARG A 21 18.57 1.87 -14.66
C ARG A 21 20.02 1.37 -14.60
N ILE A 22 20.23 0.06 -14.55
CA ILE A 22 21.55 -0.59 -14.52
C ILE A 22 22.31 -0.35 -15.83
N ASN A 23 21.60 -0.33 -16.97
CA ASN A 23 22.26 -0.05 -18.24
C ASN A 23 22.52 1.45 -18.46
N PHE A 24 21.99 2.38 -17.66
CA PHE A 24 22.10 3.83 -17.89
C PHE A 24 23.54 4.36 -18.00
N SER A 25 24.50 3.67 -17.39
CA SER A 25 25.93 3.99 -17.35
C SER A 25 26.81 3.16 -18.30
N LYS A 26 26.24 2.28 -19.14
CA LYS A 26 27.02 1.50 -20.12
C LYS A 26 27.45 2.34 -21.33
N THR A 27 28.66 2.11 -21.81
CA THR A 27 29.25 2.75 -22.99
C THR A 27 28.35 2.58 -24.22
N GLY A 28 28.14 3.64 -25.00
CA GLY A 28 27.24 3.67 -26.17
C GLY A 28 25.80 4.14 -25.90
N ASN A 29 25.38 4.28 -24.63
CA ASN A 29 24.02 4.74 -24.33
C ASN A 29 23.80 6.25 -24.50
N TYR A 30 24.83 7.08 -24.35
CA TYR A 30 24.72 8.50 -24.70
C TYR A 30 24.52 8.66 -26.22
N GLU A 31 25.35 8.00 -27.02
CA GLU A 31 25.24 7.99 -28.48
C GLU A 31 23.89 7.46 -28.94
N MET A 32 23.41 6.34 -28.39
CA MET A 32 22.08 5.81 -28.71
C MET A 32 20.95 6.80 -28.37
N ARG A 33 21.06 7.54 -27.26
CA ARG A 33 20.08 8.59 -26.90
C ARG A 33 20.17 9.79 -27.83
N TYR A 34 21.38 10.22 -28.19
CA TYR A 34 21.62 11.31 -29.13
C TYR A 34 21.07 10.97 -30.52
N HIS A 35 21.43 9.82 -31.07
CA HIS A 35 20.92 9.34 -32.35
C HIS A 35 19.41 9.09 -32.29
N GLY A 36 18.89 8.49 -31.21
CA GLY A 36 17.45 8.30 -31.02
C GLY A 36 16.67 9.62 -30.97
N ALA A 37 17.21 10.64 -30.30
CA ALA A 37 16.62 11.98 -30.27
C ALA A 37 16.65 12.66 -31.65
N ALA A 38 17.76 12.57 -32.38
CA ALA A 38 17.89 13.10 -33.73
C ALA A 38 16.92 12.42 -34.71
N THR A 39 16.82 11.09 -34.67
CA THR A 39 15.86 10.32 -35.45
C THR A 39 14.42 10.66 -35.06
N SER A 40 14.13 10.83 -33.77
CA SER A 40 12.79 11.25 -33.29
C SER A 40 12.42 12.64 -33.79
N LEU A 41 13.33 13.61 -33.78
CA LEU A 41 13.09 14.96 -34.29
C LEU A 41 12.79 14.93 -35.79
N ASN A 42 13.63 14.22 -36.56
CA ASN A 42 13.50 14.13 -38.01
C ASN A 42 12.27 13.33 -38.46
N SER A 43 11.76 12.42 -37.62
CA SER A 43 10.59 11.58 -37.89
C SER A 43 9.30 12.05 -37.21
N GLY A 44 9.31 13.20 -36.54
CA GLY A 44 8.16 13.72 -35.78
C GLY A 44 7.73 12.82 -34.62
N GLY A 45 8.62 11.98 -34.08
CA GLY A 45 8.36 11.08 -32.95
C GLY A 45 7.75 9.72 -33.30
N ASN A 46 7.49 9.45 -34.58
CA ASN A 46 6.78 8.24 -35.01
C ASN A 46 7.70 7.09 -35.45
N PHE A 47 9.02 7.28 -35.52
CA PHE A 47 9.96 6.26 -36.00
C PHE A 47 9.87 4.92 -35.25
N HIS A 48 9.92 4.94 -33.92
CA HIS A 48 9.85 3.71 -33.13
C HIS A 48 8.51 2.98 -33.30
N ALA A 49 7.41 3.72 -33.48
CA ALA A 49 6.09 3.15 -33.71
C ALA A 49 5.99 2.49 -35.10
N ALA A 50 6.51 3.15 -36.14
CA ALA A 50 6.55 2.64 -37.51
C ALA A 50 7.43 1.38 -37.64
N VAL A 51 8.60 1.38 -36.99
CA VAL A 51 9.50 0.21 -36.97
C VAL A 51 8.84 -0.96 -36.23
N HIS A 52 8.22 -0.71 -35.07
CA HIS A 52 7.52 -1.74 -34.32
C HIS A 52 6.34 -2.32 -35.10
N GLU A 53 5.56 -1.49 -35.78
CA GLU A 53 4.45 -1.91 -36.64
C GLU A 53 4.95 -2.75 -37.82
N ALA A 54 6.05 -2.36 -38.47
CA ALA A 54 6.65 -3.12 -39.56
C ALA A 54 7.15 -4.52 -39.12
N ILE A 55 7.74 -4.61 -37.93
CA ILE A 55 8.29 -5.87 -37.39
C ILE A 55 7.19 -6.78 -36.84
N THR A 56 6.28 -6.23 -36.04
CA THR A 56 5.30 -7.01 -35.27
C THR A 56 3.94 -7.13 -35.95
N LYS A 57 3.69 -6.35 -37.01
CA LYS A 57 2.37 -6.16 -37.66
C LYS A 57 1.28 -5.74 -36.67
N LYS A 58 1.66 -5.15 -35.54
CA LYS A 58 0.77 -4.63 -34.49
C LYS A 58 1.09 -3.17 -34.20
N LEU A 59 0.04 -2.35 -34.08
CA LEU A 59 0.15 -0.94 -33.71
C LEU A 59 0.84 -0.80 -32.34
N TYR A 60 1.91 -0.01 -32.28
CA TYR A 60 2.72 0.24 -31.08
C TYR A 60 1.94 0.96 -29.96
N TYR A 61 0.90 1.70 -30.32
CA TYR A 61 0.03 2.41 -29.39
C TYR A 61 -1.37 1.78 -29.36
N ASP A 62 -1.58 0.91 -28.39
CA ASP A 62 -2.90 0.39 -28.03
C ASP A 62 -3.73 1.52 -27.39
N LYS A 63 -4.45 2.29 -28.24
CA LYS A 63 -5.30 3.43 -27.82
C LYS A 63 -6.39 3.00 -26.82
N ASP A 64 -6.73 1.71 -26.75
CA ASP A 64 -7.75 1.19 -25.85
C ASP A 64 -7.29 1.24 -24.38
N ARG A 65 -5.98 1.12 -24.11
CA ARG A 65 -5.44 1.29 -22.75
C ARG A 65 -5.52 2.72 -22.23
N TYR A 66 -5.54 3.73 -23.11
CA TYR A 66 -5.65 5.13 -22.70
C TYR A 66 -7.09 5.52 -22.34
N LYS A 67 -8.09 4.88 -22.98
CA LYS A 67 -9.52 5.07 -22.64
C LYS A 67 -9.92 4.42 -21.31
N ALA A 68 -9.19 3.40 -20.85
CA ALA A 68 -9.45 2.72 -19.58
C ALA A 68 -9.15 3.55 -18.31
N LYS A 69 -8.65 4.79 -18.43
CA LYS A 69 -8.38 5.71 -17.30
C LYS A 69 -9.34 6.90 -17.21
N GLN A 70 -10.50 6.85 -17.87
CA GLN A 70 -11.62 7.70 -17.49
C GLN A 70 -12.04 7.28 -16.07
N LYS A 71 -11.66 8.08 -15.06
CA LYS A 71 -12.04 7.84 -13.66
C LYS A 71 -13.56 7.73 -13.61
N THR A 72 -14.08 6.54 -13.35
CA THR A 72 -15.47 6.39 -12.91
C THR A 72 -15.65 7.34 -11.74
N THR A 73 -16.58 8.27 -11.85
CA THR A 73 -17.05 9.07 -10.72
C THR A 73 -17.53 8.07 -9.68
N THR A 74 -16.69 7.78 -8.68
CA THR A 74 -17.08 6.94 -7.56
C THR A 74 -18.25 7.68 -6.92
N LYS A 75 -19.47 7.12 -7.07
CA LYS A 75 -20.62 7.56 -6.28
C LYS A 75 -20.13 7.70 -4.85
N PHE A 76 -20.41 8.83 -4.20
CA PHE A 76 -20.20 8.96 -2.77
C PHE A 76 -20.98 7.81 -2.14
N ILE A 77 -20.26 6.78 -1.68
CA ILE A 77 -20.86 5.69 -0.92
C ILE A 77 -21.16 6.35 0.41
N ASP A 78 -22.45 6.43 0.74
CA ASP A 78 -22.90 6.92 2.04
C ASP A 78 -22.24 6.11 3.16
N ALA A 79 -22.25 6.68 4.37
CA ALA A 79 -21.75 5.99 5.55
C ALA A 79 -22.39 4.59 5.70
N ASP A 80 -21.58 3.62 6.09
CA ASP A 80 -21.99 2.22 6.26
C ASP A 80 -22.89 2.10 7.49
N GLU A 81 -23.79 1.11 7.51
CA GLU A 81 -24.64 0.82 8.69
C GLU A 81 -23.80 0.59 9.95
N ASP A 82 -22.64 -0.05 9.78
CA ASP A 82 -21.69 -0.35 10.85
C ASP A 82 -20.70 0.79 11.16
N TYR A 83 -20.61 1.83 10.32
CA TYR A 83 -19.63 2.92 10.47
C TYR A 83 -20.10 4.25 9.85
N GLY A 84 -20.47 5.20 10.71
CA GLY A 84 -20.66 6.62 10.38
C GLY A 84 -21.78 7.28 11.21
N PRO A 85 -22.24 8.49 10.84
CA PRO A 85 -23.22 9.26 11.62
C PRO A 85 -24.58 8.57 11.80
N ASN A 86 -24.86 7.49 11.08
CA ASN A 86 -26.08 6.69 11.19
C ASN A 86 -25.91 5.44 12.08
N LEU A 87 -24.75 5.25 12.72
CA LEU A 87 -24.50 4.12 13.61
C LEU A 87 -25.47 4.18 14.79
N GLN A 88 -26.21 3.09 15.03
CA GLN A 88 -26.89 2.92 16.31
C GLN A 88 -25.80 2.81 17.38
N MET A 89 -25.66 3.85 18.20
CA MET A 89 -24.82 3.77 19.39
C MET A 89 -25.30 2.59 20.21
N SER A 90 -24.39 1.67 20.53
CA SER A 90 -24.63 0.65 21.53
C SER A 90 -25.24 1.31 22.78
N GLU A 91 -26.23 0.68 23.39
CA GLU A 91 -26.90 1.13 24.62
C GLU A 91 -25.99 1.09 25.87
N ILE A 92 -24.67 1.21 25.67
CA ILE A 92 -23.70 1.33 26.76
C ILE A 92 -23.86 2.74 27.31
N ASP A 93 -24.17 2.82 28.59
CA ASP A 93 -24.31 4.11 29.27
C ASP A 93 -23.01 4.91 29.20
N GLU A 94 -23.12 6.23 29.18
CA GLU A 94 -21.95 7.12 29.02
C GLU A 94 -20.96 6.94 30.19
N GLU A 95 -21.46 6.65 31.39
CA GLU A 95 -20.66 6.34 32.57
C GLU A 95 -19.86 5.03 32.38
N GLU A 96 -20.52 3.97 31.90
CA GLU A 96 -19.87 2.68 31.66
C GLU A 96 -18.80 2.76 30.55
N LEU A 97 -19.04 3.60 29.55
CA LEU A 97 -18.08 3.87 28.49
C LEU A 97 -16.82 4.57 29.01
N GLU A 98 -16.95 5.59 29.85
CA GLU A 98 -15.80 6.28 30.46
C GLU A 98 -15.00 5.32 31.35
N ASP A 99 -15.69 4.48 32.13
CA ASP A 99 -15.09 3.44 32.94
C ASP A 99 -14.22 2.46 32.12
N LEU A 100 -14.74 2.03 30.97
CA LEU A 100 -14.03 1.16 30.04
C LEU A 100 -12.82 1.85 29.42
N LYS A 101 -12.94 3.15 29.09
CA LYS A 101 -11.82 3.95 28.56
C LYS A 101 -10.71 4.04 29.60
N GLU A 102 -11.04 4.34 30.86
CA GLU A 102 -10.05 4.42 31.93
C GLU A 102 -9.34 3.09 32.18
N LYS A 103 -10.10 1.99 32.30
CA LYS A 103 -9.56 0.64 32.45
C LYS A 103 -8.62 0.28 31.30
N PHE A 104 -8.98 0.67 30.07
CA PHE A 104 -8.15 0.44 28.90
C PHE A 104 -6.85 1.28 28.94
N MET A 105 -6.93 2.56 29.31
CA MET A 105 -5.75 3.43 29.42
C MET A 105 -4.80 2.97 30.53
N GLN A 106 -5.33 2.52 31.67
CA GLN A 106 -4.54 1.92 32.74
C GLN A 106 -3.80 0.66 32.25
N LYS A 107 -4.45 -0.18 31.44
CA LYS A 107 -3.83 -1.36 30.83
C LYS A 107 -2.70 -1.02 29.84
N LEU A 108 -2.77 0.14 29.19
CA LEU A 108 -1.74 0.62 28.25
C LEU A 108 -0.52 1.22 28.97
N ASN A 109 -0.72 1.79 30.15
CA ASN A 109 0.36 2.28 30.99
C ASN A 109 1.19 1.09 31.50
N LYS A 110 2.50 1.14 31.22
CA LYS A 110 3.45 0.08 31.55
C LYS A 110 4.63 0.66 32.31
N THR A 111 5.10 -0.08 33.31
CA THR A 111 6.30 0.30 34.07
C THR A 111 7.55 0.11 33.21
N ALA A 112 8.66 0.73 33.61
CA ALA A 112 9.94 0.59 32.88
C ALA A 112 10.39 -0.88 32.77
N ASP A 113 10.17 -1.67 33.82
CA ASP A 113 10.52 -3.10 33.87
C ASP A 113 9.64 -3.94 32.93
N GLU A 114 8.33 -3.64 32.89
CA GLU A 114 7.41 -4.27 31.94
C GLU A 114 7.79 -3.93 30.49
N ILE A 115 8.15 -2.68 30.21
CA ILE A 115 8.61 -2.26 28.88
C ILE A 115 9.88 -3.01 28.49
N MET A 116 10.84 -3.15 29.42
CA MET A 116 12.09 -3.85 29.16
C MET A 116 11.87 -5.35 28.92
N SER A 117 11.00 -6.00 29.70
CA SER A 117 10.65 -7.41 29.49
C SER A 117 9.92 -7.65 28.16
N ILE A 118 8.96 -6.79 27.79
CA ILE A 118 8.28 -6.85 26.47
C ILE A 118 9.30 -6.67 25.34
N SER A 119 10.24 -5.74 25.48
CA SER A 119 11.32 -5.53 24.50
C SER A 119 12.17 -6.80 24.33
N GLN A 120 12.62 -7.40 25.44
CA GLN A 120 13.39 -8.65 25.42
C GLN A 120 12.64 -9.81 24.77
N LEU A 121 11.36 -9.98 25.09
CA LEU A 121 10.51 -11.03 24.52
C LEU A 121 10.25 -10.87 23.02
N THR A 122 10.25 -9.62 22.52
CA THR A 122 9.93 -9.30 21.12
C THR A 122 11.16 -9.08 20.23
N LEU A 123 12.34 -8.92 20.83
CA LEU A 123 13.62 -8.67 20.13
C LEU A 123 14.01 -9.75 19.11
N GLN A 124 13.76 -11.02 19.43
CA GLN A 124 14.30 -12.13 18.62
C GLN A 124 13.40 -12.60 17.48
N GLN A 125 12.25 -11.96 17.21
CA GLN A 125 11.20 -12.49 16.31
C GLN A 125 10.76 -13.94 16.65
N ASN A 126 11.23 -14.51 17.75
CA ASN A 126 11.08 -15.90 18.15
C ASN A 126 9.68 -16.15 18.77
N ASN A 127 8.96 -15.07 19.10
CA ASN A 127 7.54 -15.15 19.44
C ASN A 127 6.74 -14.06 18.69
N PRO A 128 6.25 -14.37 17.47
CA PRO A 128 5.44 -13.43 16.71
C PRO A 128 4.13 -13.09 17.41
N ALA A 129 3.58 -13.99 18.24
CA ALA A 129 2.27 -13.81 18.86
C ALA A 129 2.24 -12.62 19.84
N VAL A 130 3.21 -12.56 20.76
CA VAL A 130 3.32 -11.47 21.75
C VAL A 130 3.54 -10.12 21.05
N TRP A 131 4.37 -10.10 20.00
CA TRP A 131 4.60 -8.91 19.20
C TRP A 131 3.31 -8.42 18.51
N PHE A 132 2.52 -9.31 17.92
CA PHE A 132 1.24 -8.94 17.29
C PHE A 132 0.20 -8.49 18.32
N GLU A 133 0.12 -9.14 19.48
CA GLU A 133 -0.76 -8.73 20.57
C GLU A 133 -0.44 -7.33 21.08
N GLU A 134 0.83 -7.03 21.32
CA GLU A 134 1.26 -5.72 21.79
C GLU A 134 1.05 -4.62 20.73
N ARG A 135 1.15 -4.95 19.45
CA ARG A 135 0.88 -4.02 18.34
C ARG A 135 -0.60 -3.77 18.11
N ARG A 136 -1.47 -4.77 18.29
CA ARG A 136 -2.93 -4.61 18.12
C ARG A 136 -3.54 -3.59 19.09
N LYS A 137 -2.90 -3.38 20.24
CA LYS A 137 -3.35 -2.42 21.26
C LYS A 137 -3.05 -0.96 20.88
N ARG A 138 -2.27 -0.69 19.83
CA ARG A 138 -1.62 0.63 19.60
C ARG A 138 -1.61 1.03 18.12
N ILE A 139 -1.63 2.34 17.86
CA ILE A 139 -1.25 2.84 16.53
C ILE A 139 0.28 2.78 16.42
N THR A 140 0.77 1.97 15.49
CA THR A 140 2.20 1.78 15.27
C THR A 140 2.75 2.82 14.27
N ALA A 141 4.07 3.05 14.27
CA ALA A 141 4.71 4.01 13.38
C ALA A 141 4.39 3.77 11.88
N SER A 142 4.31 2.52 11.45
CA SER A 142 3.98 2.16 10.05
C SER A 142 2.54 2.50 9.66
N SER A 143 1.61 2.52 10.63
CA SER A 143 0.22 2.95 10.42
C SER A 143 -0.02 4.43 10.70
N PHE A 144 0.81 5.06 11.52
CA PHE A 144 0.61 6.43 12.02
C PHE A 144 0.50 7.44 10.87
N GLY A 145 1.40 7.38 9.89
CA GLY A 145 1.37 8.32 8.76
C GLY A 145 0.08 8.28 7.96
N LYS A 146 -0.56 7.10 7.86
CA LYS A 146 -1.86 6.93 7.18
C LYS A 146 -3.00 7.57 7.98
N VAL A 147 -2.97 7.44 9.31
CA VAL A 147 -3.95 8.05 10.22
C VAL A 147 -3.79 9.57 10.24
N TYR A 148 -2.57 10.06 10.46
CA TYR A 148 -2.27 11.49 10.58
C TYR A 148 -2.60 12.29 9.31
N LYS A 149 -2.33 11.72 8.13
CA LYS A 149 -2.57 12.40 6.84
C LYS A 149 -4.02 12.28 6.35
N MET A 150 -4.90 11.60 7.09
CA MET A 150 -6.28 11.41 6.69
C MET A 150 -7.04 12.74 6.75
N LYS A 151 -7.70 13.11 5.65
CA LYS A 151 -8.51 14.33 5.62
C LYS A 151 -9.79 14.12 6.42
N ARG A 152 -10.32 15.20 7.00
CA ARG A 152 -11.61 15.17 7.73
C ARG A 152 -12.78 14.67 6.88
N THR A 153 -12.70 14.84 5.56
CA THR A 153 -13.73 14.38 4.61
C THR A 153 -13.53 12.95 4.13
N THR A 154 -12.42 12.29 4.48
CA THR A 154 -12.14 10.90 4.09
C THR A 154 -12.82 9.95 5.06
N ASN A 155 -13.62 9.00 4.55
CA ASN A 155 -14.24 7.97 5.36
C ASN A 155 -13.15 7.06 6.01
N PRO A 156 -13.11 6.93 7.35
CA PRO A 156 -12.07 6.17 8.05
C PRO A 156 -12.25 4.65 8.00
N LYS A 157 -13.38 4.11 7.52
CA LYS A 157 -13.73 2.67 7.51
C LYS A 157 -12.58 1.76 7.06
N ASN A 158 -11.99 2.05 5.90
CA ASN A 158 -10.90 1.24 5.36
C ASN A 158 -9.60 1.36 6.17
N THR A 159 -9.39 2.49 6.84
CA THR A 159 -8.26 2.66 7.75
C THR A 159 -8.49 1.90 9.05
N ILE A 160 -9.69 1.96 9.62
CA ILE A 160 -10.07 1.19 10.82
C ILE A 160 -9.95 -0.31 10.54
N LYS A 161 -10.52 -0.78 9.42
CA LYS A 161 -10.38 -2.18 8.97
C LYS A 161 -8.92 -2.59 8.84
N TYR A 162 -8.07 -1.71 8.32
CA TYR A 162 -6.63 -1.94 8.22
C TYR A 162 -5.94 -1.96 9.58
N LEU A 163 -6.31 -1.10 10.53
CA LEU A 163 -5.72 -1.07 11.87
C LEU A 163 -6.09 -2.31 12.67
N ILE A 164 -7.35 -2.77 12.58
CA ILE A 164 -7.86 -3.94 13.30
C ILE A 164 -7.36 -5.24 12.65
N ASN A 165 -7.45 -5.36 11.32
CA ASN A 165 -7.17 -6.61 10.60
C ASN A 165 -5.78 -6.69 9.98
N GLY A 166 -5.07 -5.57 9.80
CA GLY A 166 -3.81 -5.51 9.07
C GLY A 166 -2.64 -6.25 9.74
N PHE A 167 -2.83 -6.71 10.98
CA PHE A 167 -1.87 -7.53 11.71
C PHE A 167 -2.19 -9.04 11.69
N ASN A 168 -3.36 -9.44 11.16
CA ASN A 168 -3.80 -10.84 11.11
C ASN A 168 -3.48 -11.55 9.78
N SER A 169 -2.54 -11.05 8.95
CA SER A 169 -2.13 -11.79 7.73
C SER A 169 -1.19 -12.98 8.02
N ILE A 170 -1.40 -13.69 9.14
CA ILE A 170 -0.92 -15.05 9.27
C ILE A 170 -1.97 -15.87 8.53
N LYS A 171 -1.68 -16.29 7.30
CA LYS A 171 -2.43 -17.38 6.70
C LYS A 171 -2.32 -18.56 7.66
N ALA A 172 -3.43 -18.97 8.26
CA ALA A 172 -3.50 -20.26 8.93
C ALA A 172 -3.18 -21.31 7.87
N THR A 173 -1.94 -21.78 7.86
CA THR A 173 -1.54 -23.00 7.17
C THR A 173 -1.99 -24.14 8.08
N ASN A 174 -3.11 -24.77 7.72
CA ASN A 174 -3.40 -26.16 8.11
C ASN A 174 -2.40 -27.09 7.44
#